data_AF-A0A074VC53-F1
#
_entry.id   AF-A0A074VC53-F1
#
_cell.length_a   1.000
_cell.length_b   1.000
_cell.length_c   1.000
_cell.angle_alpha   90.00
_cell.angle_beta   90.00
_cell.angle_gamma   90.00
#
_symmetry.space_group_name_H-M   'P 1'
#
loop_
_entity.id
_entity.type
_entity.pdbx_description
1 polymer ?
#
loop_
_entity_poly.entity_id
_entity_poly.type
_entity_poly.pdbx_seq_one_letter_code
_entity_poly.pdbx_strand_id
1 'polypeptide(L)'
;MPPKDKYTDPELRDEVKEEIHNSDKGGAPGQWSARKAQMMASEYKKRGGGYTTDKKDQDESQQHLSKWGEEEWQTKDGSANAKNEDGTQQRYLPKKAWENMSEEEKKETDDKKQAASKEGKQHVENTDKAKESRKQANEEEDEKYEKKKADEKKEGDEKEEAQAGDKRTRSSESASPSKKQKQNDGAAKETSSPSKSKSNGNEKEEDDKDDSKSSSNDKSSKNDSSDSKSNDSHGKPASKDRLPKKDQEVYWKTLGNWTKGTVVEVAYEEKEVDGKKVKASEEDPRIVLKSESSGKVAVHKPDAVFFE
;
A
#
# COMPACT_ATOMS: atom_id res chain seq x y z
N MET A 1 -10.93 20.47 4.60
CA MET A 1 -10.02 19.72 3.70
C MET A 1 -8.60 20.18 3.96
N PRO A 2 -7.56 19.34 3.77
CA PRO A 2 -6.17 19.80 3.86
C PRO A 2 -5.85 20.87 2.79
N PRO A 3 -4.83 21.73 3.02
CA PRO A 3 -4.41 22.75 2.06
C PRO A 3 -4.06 22.19 0.69
N LYS A 4 -4.19 23.01 -0.36
CA LYS A 4 -3.84 22.64 -1.74
C LYS A 4 -2.36 22.25 -1.86
N ASP A 5 -1.52 22.90 -1.08
CA ASP A 5 -0.06 22.82 -1.11
C ASP A 5 0.47 21.47 -0.59
N LYS A 6 -0.37 20.68 0.11
CA LYS A 6 -0.07 19.30 0.53
C LYS A 6 -0.21 18.27 -0.63
N TYR A 7 -0.58 18.69 -1.84
CA TYR A 7 -0.82 17.84 -3.01
C TYR A 7 0.19 18.10 -4.14
N THR A 8 0.65 17.05 -4.82
CA THR A 8 1.58 17.19 -5.96
C THR A 8 0.94 17.81 -7.19
N ASP A 9 -0.39 17.72 -7.32
CA ASP A 9 -1.20 18.37 -8.34
C ASP A 9 -2.52 18.86 -7.72
N PRO A 10 -2.63 20.16 -7.38
CA PRO A 10 -3.84 20.72 -6.79
C PRO A 10 -5.02 20.88 -7.77
N GLU A 11 -4.79 20.84 -9.08
CA GLU A 11 -5.81 21.10 -10.09
C GLU A 11 -6.52 19.81 -10.49
N LEU A 12 -5.75 18.75 -10.74
CA LEU A 12 -6.25 17.38 -10.87
C LEU A 12 -7.09 16.97 -9.65
N ARG A 13 -6.64 17.34 -8.46
CA ARG A 13 -7.34 17.11 -7.19
C ARG A 13 -8.72 17.78 -7.18
N ASP A 14 -8.83 19.02 -7.64
CA ASP A 14 -10.10 19.74 -7.67
C ASP A 14 -11.02 19.27 -8.81
N GLU A 15 -10.48 18.86 -9.97
CA GLU A 15 -11.25 18.16 -11.02
C GLU A 15 -11.86 16.86 -10.49
N VAL A 16 -11.05 15.99 -9.87
CA VAL A 16 -11.52 14.71 -9.30
C VAL A 16 -12.53 14.96 -8.16
N LYS A 17 -12.36 16.02 -7.37
CA LYS A 17 -13.34 16.45 -6.37
C LYS A 17 -14.68 16.81 -7.03
N GLU A 18 -14.70 17.63 -8.07
CA GLU A 18 -15.93 18.04 -8.75
C GLU A 18 -16.65 16.86 -9.42
N GLU A 19 -15.92 15.99 -10.11
CA GLU A 19 -16.45 14.77 -10.73
C GLU A 19 -17.17 13.88 -9.69
N ILE A 20 -16.56 13.70 -8.52
CA ILE A 20 -17.09 12.86 -7.43
C ILE A 20 -18.20 13.55 -6.64
N HIS A 21 -18.11 14.86 -6.45
CA HIS A 21 -19.16 15.65 -5.81
C HIS A 21 -20.47 15.55 -6.60
N ASN A 22 -20.36 15.68 -7.93
CA ASN A 22 -21.50 15.73 -8.85
C ASN A 22 -21.99 14.32 -9.28
N SER A 23 -21.23 13.25 -9.03
CA SER A 23 -21.68 11.86 -9.18
C SER A 23 -22.75 11.46 -8.14
N ASP A 24 -23.59 10.51 -8.53
CA ASP A 24 -24.51 9.70 -7.73
C ASP A 24 -23.84 8.70 -6.78
N LYS A 25 -22.56 8.35 -7.02
CA LYS A 25 -21.88 7.28 -6.30
C LYS A 25 -21.40 7.72 -4.93
N GLY A 26 -21.63 6.87 -3.93
CA GLY A 26 -21.24 7.11 -2.53
C GLY A 26 -22.09 8.16 -1.82
N GLY A 27 -23.20 8.61 -2.41
CA GLY A 27 -24.11 9.61 -1.85
C GLY A 27 -24.67 10.50 -2.97
N ALA A 28 -25.78 11.20 -2.69
CA ALA A 28 -26.48 12.01 -3.69
C ALA A 28 -25.56 12.99 -4.46
N PRO A 29 -25.86 13.28 -5.74
CA PRO A 29 -25.20 14.36 -6.49
C PRO A 29 -25.26 15.69 -5.72
N GLY A 30 -24.17 16.46 -5.76
CA GLY A 30 -24.09 17.74 -5.06
C GLY A 30 -23.97 17.63 -3.53
N GLN A 31 -23.63 16.44 -3.01
CA GLN A 31 -23.35 16.21 -1.59
C GLN A 31 -21.97 15.57 -1.40
N TRP A 32 -21.30 15.89 -0.28
CA TRP A 32 -20.00 15.32 0.08
C TRP A 32 -20.15 14.33 1.25
N SER A 33 -19.64 13.11 1.07
CA SER A 33 -19.73 12.02 2.05
C SER A 33 -18.36 11.42 2.35
N ALA A 34 -18.26 10.63 3.44
CA ALA A 34 -17.06 9.86 3.73
C ALA A 34 -16.68 8.89 2.59
N ARG A 35 -17.67 8.28 1.91
CA ARG A 35 -17.42 7.38 0.78
C ARG A 35 -16.94 8.15 -0.47
N LYS A 36 -17.46 9.35 -0.72
CA LYS A 36 -16.95 10.25 -1.76
C LYS A 36 -15.51 10.71 -1.47
N ALA A 37 -15.19 11.02 -0.21
CA ALA A 37 -13.81 11.34 0.20
C ALA A 37 -12.82 10.18 -0.05
N GLN A 38 -13.22 8.93 0.28
CA GLN A 38 -12.43 7.72 -0.03
C GLN A 38 -12.21 7.56 -1.55
N MET A 39 -13.26 7.74 -2.36
CA MET A 39 -13.13 7.63 -3.82
C MET A 39 -12.25 8.74 -4.41
N MET A 40 -12.32 9.97 -3.88
CA MET A 40 -11.47 11.07 -4.34
C MET A 40 -9.99 10.79 -4.10
N ALA A 41 -9.62 10.30 -2.91
CA ALA A 41 -8.25 9.89 -2.63
C ALA A 41 -7.77 8.75 -3.55
N SER A 42 -8.67 7.82 -3.94
CA SER A 42 -8.35 6.71 -4.85
C SER A 42 -8.18 7.17 -6.31
N GLU A 43 -9.16 7.90 -6.85
CA GLU A 43 -9.13 8.39 -8.25
C GLU A 43 -7.98 9.37 -8.49
N TYR A 44 -7.73 10.28 -7.53
CA TYR A 44 -6.59 11.19 -7.57
C TYR A 44 -5.26 10.40 -7.67
N LYS A 45 -5.08 9.35 -6.87
CA LYS A 45 -3.89 8.49 -6.93
C LYS A 45 -3.75 7.73 -8.26
N LYS A 46 -4.85 7.22 -8.83
CA LYS A 46 -4.85 6.55 -10.15
C LYS A 46 -4.46 7.48 -11.29
N ARG A 47 -4.85 8.75 -11.20
CA ARG A 47 -4.54 9.79 -12.20
C ARG A 47 -3.13 10.38 -12.07
N GLY A 48 -2.28 9.80 -11.21
CA GLY A 48 -0.90 10.24 -10.97
C GLY A 48 -0.74 11.26 -9.84
N GLY A 49 -1.82 11.64 -9.17
CA GLY A 49 -1.81 12.52 -8.02
C GLY A 49 -1.15 11.90 -6.78
N GLY A 50 -0.41 12.71 -6.03
CA GLY A 50 0.26 12.34 -4.80
C GLY A 50 0.25 13.46 -3.77
N TYR A 51 1.02 13.29 -2.70
CA TYR A 51 1.17 14.26 -1.61
C TYR A 51 2.60 14.79 -1.59
N THR A 52 2.78 16.06 -1.22
CA THR A 52 4.09 16.75 -1.14
C THR A 52 4.74 16.66 0.24
N THR A 53 4.01 16.18 1.25
CA THR A 53 4.50 16.03 2.62
C THR A 53 5.38 14.77 2.75
N ASP A 54 6.69 14.96 2.87
CA ASP A 54 7.63 13.90 3.23
C ASP A 54 7.30 13.31 4.62
N LYS A 55 7.76 12.08 4.93
CA LYS A 55 7.55 11.46 6.25
C LYS A 55 8.11 12.30 7.41
N LYS A 56 9.13 13.13 7.13
CA LYS A 56 9.74 14.08 8.10
C LYS A 56 8.86 15.32 8.40
N ASP A 57 7.99 15.71 7.46
CA ASP A 57 7.14 16.91 7.52
C ASP A 57 5.69 16.57 7.89
N GLN A 58 5.43 15.32 8.28
CA GLN A 58 4.15 14.88 8.85
C GLN A 58 3.87 15.66 10.14
N ASP A 59 2.68 16.26 10.25
CA ASP A 59 2.21 16.84 11.50
C ASP A 59 1.95 15.76 12.57
N GLU A 60 1.94 16.16 13.84
CA GLU A 60 1.86 15.24 15.00
C GLU A 60 0.67 14.28 14.90
N SER A 61 -0.45 14.70 14.31
CA SER A 61 -1.61 13.83 14.09
C SER A 61 -1.34 12.70 13.10
N GLN A 62 -0.57 12.96 12.04
CA GLN A 62 -0.18 11.97 11.04
C GLN A 62 0.92 11.05 11.57
N GLN A 63 1.83 11.56 12.41
CA GLN A 63 2.82 10.74 13.12
C GLN A 63 2.13 9.79 14.11
N HIS A 64 1.21 10.29 14.95
CA HIS A 64 0.42 9.47 15.86
C HIS A 64 -0.45 8.43 15.13
N LEU A 65 -1.10 8.80 14.02
CA LEU A 65 -1.84 7.83 13.18
C LEU A 65 -0.94 6.74 12.59
N SER A 66 0.32 7.07 12.25
CA SER A 66 1.29 6.08 11.78
C SER A 66 1.70 5.13 12.91
N LYS A 67 2.09 5.67 14.07
CA LYS A 67 2.42 4.89 15.28
C LYS A 67 1.27 3.97 15.69
N TRP A 68 0.04 4.48 15.75
CA TRP A 68 -1.16 3.72 16.09
C TRP A 68 -1.46 2.56 15.12
N GLY A 69 -1.06 2.70 13.84
CA GLY A 69 -1.14 1.63 12.84
C GLY A 69 0.05 0.66 12.85
N GLU A 70 1.15 1.01 13.52
CA GLU A 70 2.33 0.18 13.76
C GLU A 70 2.25 -0.59 15.11
N GLU A 71 1.30 -0.24 15.99
CA GLU A 71 1.00 -0.97 17.24
C GLU A 71 0.45 -2.40 16.98
N GLU A 72 0.98 -3.41 17.69
CA GLU A 72 0.41 -4.77 17.70
C GLU A 72 -0.89 -4.82 18.53
N TRP A 73 -2.05 -4.60 17.89
CA TRP A 73 -3.36 -4.70 18.53
C TRP A 73 -3.85 -6.14 18.67
N GLN A 74 -4.28 -6.54 19.87
CA GLN A 74 -4.73 -7.91 20.18
C GLN A 74 -5.75 -7.98 21.34
N THR A 75 -6.40 -9.14 21.51
CA THR A 75 -7.13 -9.51 22.73
C THR A 75 -6.17 -9.98 23.83
N LYS A 76 -6.71 -10.30 25.02
CA LYS A 76 -5.92 -10.85 26.14
C LYS A 76 -5.08 -12.05 25.70
N ASP A 77 -5.66 -12.93 24.89
CA ASP A 77 -5.12 -14.23 24.49
C ASP A 77 -4.21 -14.15 23.25
N GLY A 78 -3.91 -12.93 22.76
CA GLY A 78 -3.07 -12.71 21.57
C GLY A 78 -3.82 -12.80 20.23
N SER A 79 -5.16 -12.87 20.22
CA SER A 79 -5.94 -12.89 18.98
C SER A 79 -6.03 -11.51 18.34
N ALA A 80 -5.81 -11.43 17.02
CA ALA A 80 -6.11 -10.23 16.22
C ALA A 80 -7.62 -10.04 15.94
N ASN A 81 -8.45 -11.05 16.24
CA ASN A 81 -9.91 -10.93 16.17
C ASN A 81 -10.51 -10.86 17.59
N ALA A 82 -11.16 -9.74 17.90
CA ALA A 82 -11.84 -9.52 19.17
C ALA A 82 -13.33 -9.93 19.19
N LYS A 83 -13.87 -10.52 18.11
CA LYS A 83 -15.25 -11.01 18.07
C LYS A 83 -15.30 -12.54 18.16
N ASN A 84 -15.98 -13.02 19.18
CA ASN A 84 -16.24 -14.43 19.47
C ASN A 84 -17.35 -15.00 18.58
N GLU A 85 -17.40 -16.34 18.47
CA GLU A 85 -18.42 -17.06 17.70
C GLU A 85 -19.84 -16.90 18.28
N ASP A 86 -19.97 -16.74 19.60
CA ASP A 86 -21.24 -16.42 20.28
C ASP A 86 -21.73 -14.98 20.02
N GLY A 87 -21.03 -14.23 19.16
CA GLY A 87 -21.34 -12.86 18.80
C GLY A 87 -20.82 -11.81 19.78
N THR A 88 -20.26 -12.22 20.91
CA THR A 88 -19.74 -11.32 21.94
C THR A 88 -18.37 -10.79 21.55
N GLN A 89 -17.93 -9.72 22.21
CA GLN A 89 -16.68 -9.05 21.90
C GLN A 89 -15.75 -9.01 23.13
N GLN A 90 -14.51 -9.43 22.94
CA GLN A 90 -13.40 -9.24 23.87
C GLN A 90 -12.93 -7.77 23.89
N ARG A 91 -12.13 -7.44 24.90
CA ARG A 91 -11.33 -6.22 24.97
C ARG A 91 -10.19 -6.31 23.94
N TYR A 92 -9.90 -5.19 23.28
CA TYR A 92 -8.88 -5.08 22.24
C TYR A 92 -7.98 -3.89 22.59
N LEU A 93 -6.68 -4.14 22.77
CA LEU A 93 -5.67 -3.17 23.23
C LEU A 93 -4.32 -3.46 22.54
N PRO A 94 -3.38 -2.51 22.52
CA PRO A 94 -2.00 -2.78 22.14
C PRO A 94 -1.39 -3.85 23.05
N LYS A 95 -0.59 -4.76 22.49
CA LYS A 95 0.12 -5.83 23.19
C LYS A 95 0.94 -5.34 24.39
N LYS A 96 1.69 -4.25 24.25
CA LYS A 96 2.38 -3.58 25.37
C LYS A 96 1.46 -3.17 26.52
N ALA A 97 0.25 -2.69 26.21
CA ALA A 97 -0.72 -2.32 27.24
C ALA A 97 -1.25 -3.55 28.00
N TRP A 98 -1.27 -4.73 27.36
CA TRP A 98 -1.49 -5.99 28.06
C TRP A 98 -0.26 -6.42 28.87
N GLU A 99 0.97 -6.29 28.34
CA GLU A 99 2.22 -6.64 29.02
C GLU A 99 2.41 -5.84 30.34
N ASN A 100 1.95 -4.59 30.37
CA ASN A 100 1.92 -3.72 31.57
C ASN A 100 0.70 -3.96 32.51
N MET A 101 0.07 -5.13 32.49
CA MET A 101 -1.04 -5.53 33.39
C MET A 101 -0.84 -6.94 33.96
N SER A 102 -1.28 -7.18 35.20
CA SER A 102 -1.31 -8.52 35.81
C SER A 102 -2.39 -9.40 35.17
N GLU A 103 -2.26 -10.73 35.26
CA GLU A 103 -3.23 -11.65 34.64
C GLU A 103 -4.67 -11.45 35.13
N GLU A 104 -4.83 -11.03 36.38
CA GLU A 104 -6.07 -10.63 37.03
C GLU A 104 -6.64 -9.34 36.43
N GLU A 105 -5.83 -8.29 36.32
CA GLU A 105 -6.21 -7.01 35.69
C GLU A 105 -6.59 -7.19 34.21
N LYS A 106 -5.81 -8.00 33.48
CA LYS A 106 -6.11 -8.42 32.10
C LYS A 106 -7.47 -9.13 32.03
N LYS A 107 -7.75 -10.04 32.98
CA LYS A 107 -9.01 -10.79 33.00
C LYS A 107 -10.19 -9.88 33.32
N GLU A 108 -10.08 -9.01 34.31
CA GLU A 108 -11.16 -8.09 34.71
C GLU A 108 -11.56 -7.16 33.54
N THR A 109 -10.58 -6.59 32.82
CA THR A 109 -10.88 -5.67 31.71
C THR A 109 -11.50 -6.37 30.49
N ASP A 110 -11.20 -7.66 30.28
CA ASP A 110 -11.86 -8.50 29.26
C ASP A 110 -13.24 -8.97 29.71
N ASP A 111 -13.38 -9.55 30.91
CA ASP A 111 -14.66 -9.94 31.53
C ASP A 111 -15.68 -8.78 31.46
N LYS A 112 -15.25 -7.57 31.83
CA LYS A 112 -16.07 -6.34 31.78
C LYS A 112 -16.56 -6.02 30.36
N LYS A 113 -15.74 -6.26 29.33
CA LYS A 113 -16.11 -6.02 27.93
C LYS A 113 -16.98 -7.17 27.39
N GLN A 114 -16.67 -8.42 27.70
CA GLN A 114 -17.52 -9.56 27.34
C GLN A 114 -18.91 -9.48 27.96
N ALA A 115 -19.01 -9.21 29.28
CA ALA A 115 -20.28 -9.12 29.99
C ALA A 115 -21.17 -8.01 29.43
N ALA A 116 -20.62 -6.80 29.27
CA ALA A 116 -21.36 -5.69 28.66
C ALA A 116 -21.67 -5.93 27.18
N SER A 117 -20.83 -6.67 26.44
CA SER A 117 -21.14 -7.12 25.08
C SER A 117 -22.28 -8.14 25.04
N LYS A 118 -22.45 -9.00 26.06
CA LYS A 118 -23.59 -9.92 26.23
C LYS A 118 -24.88 -9.15 26.55
N GLU A 119 -24.78 -7.99 27.21
CA GLU A 119 -25.88 -7.01 27.35
C GLU A 119 -26.12 -6.15 26.09
N GLY A 120 -25.46 -6.44 24.96
CA GLY A 120 -25.60 -5.70 23.71
C GLY A 120 -24.88 -4.34 23.65
N LYS A 121 -24.08 -3.98 24.66
CA LYS A 121 -23.35 -2.70 24.71
C LYS A 121 -22.13 -2.75 23.79
N GLN A 122 -22.26 -2.15 22.60
CA GLN A 122 -21.17 -2.04 21.62
C GLN A 122 -19.92 -1.38 22.24
N HIS A 123 -20.12 -0.25 22.91
CA HIS A 123 -19.06 0.52 23.56
C HIS A 123 -19.07 0.29 25.07
N VAL A 124 -17.88 0.02 25.64
CA VAL A 124 -17.69 -0.31 27.06
C VAL A 124 -16.37 0.29 27.49
N GLU A 125 -16.36 1.14 28.51
CA GLU A 125 -15.13 1.78 28.98
C GLU A 125 -14.08 0.76 29.43
N ASN A 126 -12.81 1.13 29.27
CA ASN A 126 -11.69 0.41 29.87
C ASN A 126 -11.80 0.46 31.41
N THR A 127 -11.26 -0.54 32.10
CA THR A 127 -10.89 -0.39 33.52
C THR A 127 -9.81 0.70 33.64
N ASP A 128 -9.68 1.35 34.79
CA ASP A 128 -8.72 2.45 34.93
C ASP A 128 -7.28 1.98 34.79
N LYS A 129 -6.97 0.74 35.19
CA LYS A 129 -5.70 0.09 34.85
C LYS A 129 -5.48 -0.05 33.33
N ALA A 130 -6.49 -0.48 32.58
CA ALA A 130 -6.42 -0.54 31.12
C ALA A 130 -6.46 0.84 30.42
N LYS A 131 -6.68 1.94 31.16
CA LYS A 131 -6.41 3.32 30.70
C LYS A 131 -4.94 3.67 30.97
N GLU A 132 -4.46 3.41 32.19
CA GLU A 132 -3.07 3.65 32.63
C GLU A 132 -2.06 2.86 31.80
N SER A 133 -2.18 1.53 31.70
CA SER A 133 -1.25 0.68 30.96
C SER A 133 -1.21 1.00 29.46
N ARG A 134 -2.31 1.53 28.90
CA ARG A 134 -2.33 2.05 27.52
C ARG A 134 -1.57 3.38 27.40
N LYS A 135 -1.71 4.28 28.38
CA LYS A 135 -0.96 5.53 28.44
C LYS A 135 0.55 5.25 28.54
N GLN A 136 0.96 4.37 29.45
CA GLN A 136 2.36 3.92 29.61
C GLN A 136 2.91 3.29 28.33
N ALA A 137 2.19 2.35 27.72
CA ALA A 137 2.61 1.71 26.46
C ALA A 137 2.81 2.70 25.30
N ASN A 138 2.01 3.77 25.26
CA ASN A 138 2.12 4.83 24.25
C ASN A 138 3.30 5.76 24.53
N GLU A 139 3.51 6.15 25.80
CA GLU A 139 4.68 6.93 26.23
C GLU A 139 6.01 6.20 25.98
N GLU A 140 6.07 4.89 26.24
CA GLU A 140 7.25 4.07 25.92
C GLU A 140 7.55 3.96 24.41
N GLU A 141 6.52 3.88 23.56
CA GLU A 141 6.72 3.85 22.10
C GLU A 141 7.08 5.24 21.56
N ASP A 142 6.60 6.32 22.17
CA ASP A 142 7.03 7.68 21.84
C ASP A 142 8.51 7.93 22.21
N GLU A 143 8.96 7.52 23.41
CA GLU A 143 10.38 7.57 23.79
C GLU A 143 11.25 6.73 22.84
N LYS A 144 10.82 5.52 22.49
CA LYS A 144 11.49 4.61 21.55
C LYS A 144 11.54 5.17 20.14
N TYR A 145 10.48 5.86 19.70
CA TYR A 145 10.41 6.53 18.40
C TYR A 145 11.35 7.73 18.31
N GLU A 146 11.31 8.64 19.29
CA GLU A 146 12.21 9.81 19.30
C GLU A 146 13.67 9.39 19.48
N LYS A 147 13.96 8.33 20.24
CA LYS A 147 15.30 7.73 20.29
C LYS A 147 15.74 7.21 18.91
N LYS A 148 14.91 6.42 18.22
CA LYS A 148 15.21 5.91 16.88
C LYS A 148 15.50 7.06 15.90
N LYS A 149 14.68 8.10 15.92
CA LYS A 149 14.80 9.31 15.11
C LYS A 149 16.06 10.13 15.42
N ALA A 150 16.51 10.13 16.68
CA ALA A 150 17.79 10.74 17.07
C ALA A 150 19.01 9.90 16.62
N ASP A 151 18.91 8.57 16.64
CA ASP A 151 19.99 7.68 16.19
C ASP A 151 20.08 7.61 14.65
N GLU A 152 18.95 7.57 13.93
CA GLU A 152 18.90 7.72 12.45
C GLU A 152 19.51 9.06 11.99
N LYS A 153 19.38 10.12 12.79
CA LYS A 153 20.00 11.41 12.49
C LYS A 153 21.54 11.36 12.60
N LYS A 154 22.08 10.79 13.69
CA LYS A 154 23.54 10.63 13.86
C LYS A 154 24.16 9.81 12.73
N GLU A 155 23.50 8.72 12.33
CA GLU A 155 23.96 7.87 11.22
C GLU A 155 23.87 8.58 9.84
N GLY A 156 23.23 9.74 9.77
CA GLY A 156 23.28 10.69 8.66
C GLY A 156 24.48 11.64 8.78
N ASP A 157 24.59 12.36 9.90
CA ASP A 157 25.70 13.28 10.19
C ASP A 157 27.08 12.59 10.03
N GLU A 158 27.26 11.37 10.56
CA GLU A 158 28.52 10.60 10.43
C GLU A 158 28.86 10.25 8.97
N LYS A 159 27.86 10.02 8.11
CA LYS A 159 28.07 9.76 6.67
C LYS A 159 28.39 11.01 5.88
N GLU A 160 27.94 12.18 6.34
CA GLU A 160 28.26 13.47 5.72
C GLU A 160 29.68 13.94 6.11
N GLU A 161 30.09 13.78 7.38
CA GLU A 161 31.50 13.98 7.80
C GLU A 161 32.47 13.04 7.06
N ALA A 162 32.12 11.76 6.91
CA ALA A 162 32.95 10.80 6.18
C ALA A 162 33.19 11.21 4.71
N GLN A 163 32.19 11.82 4.06
CA GLN A 163 32.33 12.35 2.69
C GLN A 163 33.06 13.71 2.63
N ALA A 164 33.06 14.49 3.71
CA ALA A 164 33.84 15.71 3.82
C ALA A 164 35.35 15.43 4.03
N GLY A 165 35.69 14.33 4.72
CA GLY A 165 37.07 13.96 5.06
C GLY A 165 37.99 13.68 3.86
N ASP A 166 37.52 12.92 2.85
CA ASP A 166 38.33 12.46 1.71
C ASP A 166 38.89 13.62 0.84
N LYS A 167 38.25 14.80 0.88
CA LYS A 167 38.66 15.97 0.08
C LYS A 167 39.85 16.76 0.64
N ARG A 168 40.43 16.40 1.79
CA ARG A 168 41.50 17.19 2.44
C ARG A 168 42.93 16.60 2.38
N THR A 169 43.15 15.49 1.68
CA THR A 169 44.46 14.78 1.65
C THR A 169 45.08 14.63 0.24
N ARG A 170 44.74 15.51 -0.71
CA ARG A 170 45.31 15.50 -2.09
C ARG A 170 45.70 16.89 -2.62
N SER A 171 46.62 17.60 -1.96
CA SER A 171 47.37 18.73 -2.55
C SER A 171 48.62 19.14 -1.74
N SER A 172 49.64 18.28 -1.69
CA SER A 172 51.04 18.68 -1.45
C SER A 172 52.01 17.65 -2.04
N GLU A 173 53.29 18.04 -2.13
CA GLU A 173 54.48 17.29 -2.57
C GLU A 173 54.43 16.49 -3.89
N SER A 174 54.86 17.18 -4.94
CA SER A 174 55.42 16.58 -6.15
C SER A 174 56.81 15.96 -5.92
N ALA A 175 57.02 14.69 -6.30
CA ALA A 175 58.32 14.18 -6.77
C ALA A 175 58.23 12.82 -7.50
N SER A 176 58.95 12.69 -8.60
CA SER A 176 59.41 11.42 -9.23
C SER A 176 60.89 11.20 -8.83
N PRO A 177 61.56 10.00 -9.01
CA PRO A 177 61.37 9.08 -10.15
C PRO A 177 61.72 7.55 -10.00
N SER A 178 61.47 6.82 -11.10
CA SER A 178 62.27 5.68 -11.66
C SER A 178 62.18 4.22 -11.12
N LYS A 179 61.78 3.33 -12.05
CA LYS A 179 62.12 1.88 -12.19
C LYS A 179 61.53 0.93 -11.12
N LYS A 180 61.32 -0.38 -11.36
CA LYS A 180 61.89 -1.32 -12.35
C LYS A 180 60.86 -2.43 -12.77
N GLN A 181 61.19 -3.23 -13.80
CA GLN A 181 60.34 -4.30 -14.38
C GLN A 181 60.15 -5.54 -13.49
N LYS A 182 59.06 -6.32 -13.69
CA LYS A 182 59.05 -7.73 -14.22
C LYS A 182 57.58 -8.27 -14.31
N GLN A 183 57.06 -8.67 -15.47
CA GLN A 183 56.78 -10.05 -15.98
C GLN A 183 56.25 -11.08 -14.96
N ASN A 184 55.34 -12.03 -15.23
CA ASN A 184 54.44 -12.41 -16.37
C ASN A 184 53.36 -13.40 -15.75
N ASP A 185 52.42 -14.12 -16.39
CA ASP A 185 52.04 -14.45 -17.79
C ASP A 185 50.55 -14.92 -17.85
N GLY A 186 50.03 -15.26 -19.05
CA GLY A 186 48.88 -16.18 -19.32
C GLY A 186 47.47 -15.84 -18.74
N ALA A 187 46.36 -15.60 -19.46
CA ALA A 187 45.83 -15.99 -20.78
C ALA A 187 45.01 -17.31 -20.87
N ALA A 188 43.80 -17.18 -21.44
CA ALA A 188 42.96 -18.18 -22.16
C ALA A 188 41.86 -19.04 -21.45
N LYS A 189 40.60 -18.71 -21.85
CA LYS A 189 39.47 -19.57 -22.29
C LYS A 189 38.74 -20.58 -21.37
N GLU A 190 37.48 -20.22 -21.07
CA GLU A 190 36.20 -20.83 -21.53
C GLU A 190 35.84 -22.33 -21.42
N THR A 191 34.52 -22.56 -21.27
CA THR A 191 33.65 -23.67 -21.75
C THR A 191 33.02 -24.66 -20.74
N SER A 192 31.68 -24.77 -20.86
CA SER A 192 30.78 -25.93 -20.61
C SER A 192 30.70 -26.66 -19.25
N SER A 193 29.47 -26.68 -18.70
CA SER A 193 28.94 -27.61 -17.70
C SER A 193 28.85 -29.07 -18.21
N PRO A 194 28.62 -30.12 -17.36
CA PRO A 194 27.27 -30.39 -16.83
C PRO A 194 27.17 -31.20 -15.50
N SER A 195 25.91 -31.50 -15.09
CA SER A 195 25.47 -32.61 -14.21
C SER A 195 25.60 -32.47 -12.67
N LYS A 196 24.83 -33.17 -11.80
CA LYS A 196 23.43 -33.69 -11.82
C LYS A 196 23.04 -34.23 -10.41
N SER A 197 21.73 -34.30 -10.11
CA SER A 197 21.10 -35.11 -9.02
C SER A 197 21.18 -34.54 -7.58
N LYS A 198 20.31 -34.93 -6.62
CA LYS A 198 19.17 -35.87 -6.66
C LYS A 198 18.08 -35.52 -5.62
N SER A 199 16.85 -35.99 -5.84
CA SER A 199 15.71 -35.95 -4.92
C SER A 199 15.16 -37.36 -4.64
N ASN A 200 14.28 -37.51 -3.63
CA ASN A 200 13.59 -38.73 -3.18
C ASN A 200 12.39 -38.30 -2.31
N GLY A 201 11.20 -38.92 -2.28
CA GLY A 201 10.58 -40.01 -3.07
C GLY A 201 9.05 -39.79 -3.19
N ASN A 202 8.35 -40.45 -4.13
CA ASN A 202 7.56 -41.69 -3.93
C ASN A 202 6.23 -41.46 -3.13
N GLU A 203 5.02 -41.47 -3.71
CA GLU A 203 4.22 -42.59 -4.30
C GLU A 203 3.76 -43.65 -3.25
N LYS A 204 2.55 -44.26 -3.29
CA LYS A 204 1.65 -44.59 -4.44
C LYS A 204 0.19 -44.97 -4.01
N GLU A 205 -0.80 -44.76 -4.90
CA GLU A 205 -1.98 -45.62 -5.31
C GLU A 205 -3.04 -46.16 -4.29
N GLU A 206 -4.37 -45.97 -4.47
CA GLU A 206 -5.44 -46.69 -5.28
C GLU A 206 -6.20 -47.79 -4.44
N ASP A 207 -7.44 -48.27 -4.70
CA ASP A 207 -8.43 -48.11 -5.82
C ASP A 207 -9.92 -48.36 -5.37
N ASP A 208 -10.90 -48.08 -6.26
CA ASP A 208 -12.24 -48.73 -6.55
C ASP A 208 -13.20 -49.36 -5.47
N LYS A 209 -14.55 -49.50 -5.61
CA LYS A 209 -15.65 -49.00 -6.50
C LYS A 209 -17.07 -49.37 -5.92
N ASP A 210 -18.17 -48.85 -6.51
CA ASP A 210 -19.61 -49.32 -6.46
C ASP A 210 -20.40 -49.40 -5.11
N ASP A 211 -21.75 -49.32 -5.02
CA ASP A 211 -22.82 -48.82 -5.92
C ASP A 211 -24.14 -48.51 -5.11
N SER A 212 -25.04 -47.69 -5.68
CA SER A 212 -26.52 -47.68 -5.53
C SER A 212 -27.24 -47.02 -4.31
N LYS A 213 -27.62 -45.74 -4.50
CA LYS A 213 -29.02 -45.25 -4.65
C LYS A 213 -30.05 -45.34 -3.49
N SER A 214 -30.41 -44.19 -2.91
CA SER A 214 -31.76 -43.86 -2.39
C SER A 214 -32.03 -42.34 -2.41
N SER A 215 -33.26 -41.86 -2.18
CA SER A 215 -33.69 -40.46 -2.43
C SER A 215 -34.38 -39.76 -1.25
N SER A 216 -34.24 -38.42 -1.17
CA SER A 216 -35.27 -37.48 -0.66
C SER A 216 -34.90 -36.00 -0.85
N ASN A 217 -35.91 -35.11 -0.76
CA ASN A 217 -35.81 -33.64 -0.64
C ASN A 217 -34.99 -33.22 0.62
N ASP A 218 -34.46 -32.00 0.77
CA ASP A 218 -35.10 -30.70 0.52
C ASP A 218 -34.09 -29.54 0.26
N LYS A 219 -34.55 -28.29 0.38
CA LYS A 219 -33.83 -27.05 0.06
C LYS A 219 -32.69 -26.77 1.03
N SER A 220 -31.56 -26.30 0.49
CA SER A 220 -30.79 -25.24 1.13
C SER A 220 -30.24 -24.28 0.07
N SER A 221 -30.31 -22.98 0.35
CA SER A 221 -29.72 -21.94 -0.51
C SER A 221 -28.22 -21.89 -0.26
N LYS A 222 -27.45 -22.70 -0.99
CA LYS A 222 -25.98 -22.61 -0.94
C LYS A 222 -25.50 -21.34 -1.62
N ASN A 223 -24.78 -20.55 -0.84
CA ASN A 223 -24.08 -19.34 -1.26
C ASN A 223 -22.86 -19.73 -2.10
N ASP A 224 -23.09 -20.05 -3.37
CA ASP A 224 -22.03 -20.41 -4.29
C ASP A 224 -21.17 -19.18 -4.60
N SER A 225 -19.86 -19.28 -4.33
CA SER A 225 -18.90 -18.24 -4.66
C SER A 225 -18.57 -18.31 -6.14
N SER A 226 -19.56 -17.94 -6.96
CA SER A 226 -19.40 -17.87 -8.41
C SER A 226 -18.25 -16.92 -8.76
N ASP A 227 -17.14 -17.52 -9.19
CA ASP A 227 -15.97 -16.85 -9.73
C ASP A 227 -16.42 -16.12 -11.00
N SER A 228 -16.89 -14.88 -10.83
CA SER A 228 -17.52 -14.10 -11.88
C SER A 228 -16.46 -13.57 -12.85
N LYS A 229 -15.99 -14.48 -13.70
CA LYS A 229 -15.37 -14.20 -14.99
C LYS A 229 -16.40 -13.53 -15.89
N SER A 230 -16.72 -12.28 -15.54
CA SER A 230 -17.15 -11.28 -16.51
C SER A 230 -16.13 -11.31 -17.65
N ASN A 231 -16.61 -11.51 -18.86
CA ASN A 231 -15.78 -11.47 -20.05
C ASN A 231 -15.50 -9.99 -20.37
N ASP A 232 -14.67 -9.37 -19.53
CA ASP A 232 -14.31 -7.95 -19.56
C ASP A 232 -13.48 -7.69 -20.82
N SER A 233 -14.16 -7.42 -21.93
CA SER A 233 -13.65 -7.21 -23.30
C SER A 233 -12.88 -5.89 -23.47
N HIS A 234 -12.13 -5.51 -22.43
CA HIS A 234 -11.36 -4.28 -22.30
C HIS A 234 -9.84 -4.56 -22.25
N GLY A 235 -9.46 -5.83 -22.47
CA GLY A 235 -8.09 -6.31 -22.48
C GLY A 235 -7.37 -6.29 -21.13
N LYS A 236 -6.04 -6.28 -21.19
CA LYS A 236 -5.14 -6.32 -20.03
C LYS A 236 -4.67 -4.91 -19.66
N PRO A 237 -4.35 -4.65 -18.38
CA PRO A 237 -3.75 -3.37 -17.97
C PRO A 237 -2.42 -3.14 -18.69
N ALA A 238 -2.06 -1.87 -18.86
CA ALA A 238 -0.74 -1.47 -19.31
C ALA A 238 0.29 -1.69 -18.21
N SER A 239 1.55 -1.90 -18.60
CA SER A 239 2.71 -1.89 -17.69
C SER A 239 3.75 -0.92 -18.23
N LYS A 240 4.87 -0.73 -17.52
CA LYS A 240 6.02 0.03 -18.02
C LYS A 240 6.57 -0.54 -19.34
N ASP A 241 6.47 -1.87 -19.49
CA ASP A 241 6.94 -2.67 -20.63
C ASP A 241 5.86 -2.86 -21.71
N ARG A 242 4.58 -2.70 -21.34
CA ARG A 242 3.40 -2.82 -22.22
C ARG A 242 2.60 -1.51 -22.18
N LEU A 243 3.13 -0.47 -22.82
CA LEU A 243 2.46 0.81 -22.99
C LEU A 243 1.64 0.81 -24.30
N PRO A 244 0.46 1.44 -24.33
CA PRO A 244 -0.34 1.55 -25.55
C PRO A 244 0.26 2.58 -26.51
N LYS A 245 -0.01 2.41 -27.80
CA LYS A 245 0.46 3.32 -28.85
C LYS A 245 -0.38 4.61 -28.87
N LYS A 246 0.17 5.68 -29.42
CA LYS A 246 -0.62 6.85 -29.80
C LYS A 246 -1.75 6.45 -30.77
N ASP A 247 -2.89 7.11 -30.63
CA ASP A 247 -4.13 6.91 -31.38
C ASP A 247 -4.76 5.51 -31.18
N GLN A 248 -4.28 4.72 -30.21
CA GLN A 248 -4.87 3.43 -29.83
C GLN A 248 -6.12 3.62 -28.95
N GLU A 249 -7.13 2.78 -29.17
CA GLU A 249 -8.31 2.65 -28.31
C GLU A 249 -7.95 1.98 -26.98
N VAL A 250 -8.39 2.58 -25.87
CA VAL A 250 -8.12 2.09 -24.51
C VAL A 250 -9.29 2.37 -23.56
N TYR A 251 -9.28 1.65 -22.44
CA TYR A 251 -10.33 1.65 -21.42
C TYR A 251 -9.73 1.96 -20.04
N TRP A 252 -10.43 2.72 -19.20
CA TRP A 252 -10.00 2.98 -17.81
C TRP A 252 -11.19 3.07 -16.87
N LYS A 253 -10.96 2.87 -15.57
CA LYS A 253 -12.04 2.87 -14.56
C LYS A 253 -12.17 4.23 -13.88
N THR A 254 -13.21 4.98 -14.26
CA THR A 254 -13.66 6.22 -13.58
C THR A 254 -14.84 5.90 -12.67
N LEU A 255 -14.70 6.13 -11.36
CA LEU A 255 -15.77 5.88 -10.37
C LEU A 255 -16.30 4.44 -10.37
N GLY A 256 -15.48 3.48 -10.80
CA GLY A 256 -15.87 2.07 -10.97
C GLY A 256 -16.74 1.76 -12.19
N ASN A 257 -17.03 2.73 -13.06
CA ASN A 257 -17.50 2.47 -14.43
C ASN A 257 -16.30 2.38 -15.37
N TRP A 258 -16.42 1.63 -16.47
CA TRP A 258 -15.48 1.72 -17.59
C TRP A 258 -15.76 2.98 -18.42
N THR A 259 -14.71 3.73 -18.74
CA THR A 259 -14.70 4.81 -19.71
C THR A 259 -13.82 4.39 -20.88
N LYS A 260 -14.34 4.60 -22.10
CA LYS A 260 -13.67 4.37 -23.39
C LYS A 260 -13.02 5.66 -23.90
N GLY A 261 -11.90 5.53 -24.60
CA GLY A 261 -11.24 6.66 -25.23
C GLY A 261 -10.00 6.28 -26.02
N THR A 262 -9.21 7.29 -26.36
CA THR A 262 -8.06 7.17 -27.25
C THR A 262 -6.81 7.74 -26.60
N VAL A 263 -5.66 7.10 -26.81
CA VAL A 263 -4.36 7.62 -26.36
C VAL A 263 -3.96 8.81 -27.21
N VAL A 264 -3.87 10.00 -26.59
CA VAL A 264 -3.31 11.20 -27.22
C VAL A 264 -1.80 11.05 -27.38
N GLU A 265 -1.14 10.55 -26.33
CA GLU A 265 0.29 10.25 -26.28
C GLU A 265 0.67 9.55 -24.95
N VAL A 266 1.90 9.04 -24.89
CA VAL A 266 2.56 8.66 -23.63
C VAL A 266 3.65 9.69 -23.34
N ALA A 267 3.67 10.21 -22.12
CA ALA A 267 4.68 11.15 -21.63
C ALA A 267 5.72 10.43 -20.76
N TYR A 268 6.99 10.77 -20.95
CA TYR A 268 8.15 10.27 -20.20
C TYR A 268 8.91 11.42 -19.49
N GLU A 269 8.40 12.65 -19.55
CA GLU A 269 8.98 13.86 -18.93
C GLU A 269 7.84 14.79 -18.47
N GLU A 270 8.14 15.75 -17.59
CA GLU A 270 7.16 16.75 -17.15
C GLU A 270 6.81 17.72 -18.29
N LYS A 271 5.53 17.75 -18.69
CA LYS A 271 5.02 18.67 -19.73
C LYS A 271 3.58 19.08 -19.48
N GLU A 272 3.05 19.97 -20.32
CA GLU A 272 1.65 20.39 -20.30
C GLU A 272 0.94 19.90 -21.57
N VAL A 273 -0.27 19.35 -21.43
CA VAL A 273 -1.08 18.82 -22.54
C VAL A 273 -2.54 19.23 -22.34
N ASP A 274 -3.11 19.97 -23.29
CA ASP A 274 -4.49 20.49 -23.23
C ASP A 274 -4.79 21.29 -21.94
N GLY A 275 -3.81 22.08 -21.48
CA GLY A 275 -3.86 22.84 -20.23
C GLY A 275 -3.67 22.01 -18.95
N LYS A 276 -3.38 20.70 -19.06
CA LYS A 276 -3.15 19.82 -17.91
C LYS A 276 -1.67 19.50 -17.73
N LYS A 277 -1.16 19.68 -16.51
CA LYS A 277 0.23 19.37 -16.16
C LYS A 277 0.43 17.86 -15.97
N VAL A 278 1.25 17.27 -16.84
CA VAL A 278 1.57 15.83 -16.86
C VAL A 278 2.91 15.60 -16.17
N LYS A 279 2.88 15.17 -14.91
CA LYS A 279 4.08 14.80 -14.14
C LYS A 279 4.52 13.36 -14.45
N ALA A 280 5.37 13.20 -15.47
CA ALA A 280 5.94 11.92 -15.89
C ALA A 280 7.48 11.88 -15.76
N SER A 281 8.02 10.68 -15.78
CA SER A 281 9.46 10.39 -15.95
C SER A 281 9.62 9.10 -16.79
N GLU A 282 10.84 8.77 -17.23
CA GLU A 282 11.13 7.48 -17.88
C GLU A 282 10.77 6.29 -16.96
N GLU A 283 10.86 6.48 -15.64
CA GLU A 283 10.57 5.47 -14.63
C GLU A 283 9.08 5.35 -14.25
N ASP A 284 8.32 6.46 -14.27
CA ASP A 284 6.87 6.50 -14.01
C ASP A 284 6.14 7.24 -15.16
N PRO A 285 6.07 6.63 -16.37
CA PRO A 285 5.44 7.25 -17.53
C PRO A 285 3.95 7.51 -17.31
N ARG A 286 3.42 8.55 -17.96
CA ARG A 286 2.00 8.94 -17.90
C ARG A 286 1.35 8.71 -19.24
N ILE A 287 0.20 8.04 -19.24
CA ILE A 287 -0.60 7.88 -20.44
C ILE A 287 -1.61 9.03 -20.47
N VAL A 288 -1.59 9.82 -21.54
CA VAL A 288 -2.52 10.93 -21.77
C VAL A 288 -3.62 10.46 -22.71
N LEU A 289 -4.86 10.52 -22.23
CA LEU A 289 -6.05 9.93 -22.84
C LEU A 289 -7.06 11.01 -23.18
N LYS A 290 -7.87 10.79 -24.22
CA LYS A 290 -9.06 11.59 -24.50
C LYS A 290 -10.30 10.71 -24.36
N SER A 291 -11.22 11.12 -23.47
CA SER A 291 -12.51 10.47 -23.26
C SER A 291 -13.38 10.60 -24.51
N GLU A 292 -13.87 9.48 -25.04
CA GLU A 292 -14.76 9.48 -26.21
C GLU A 292 -16.13 10.11 -25.89
N SER A 293 -16.65 9.82 -24.69
CA SER A 293 -17.98 10.27 -24.24
C SER A 293 -18.04 11.73 -23.76
N SER A 294 -16.92 12.30 -23.30
CA SER A 294 -16.89 13.67 -22.74
C SER A 294 -15.94 14.63 -23.46
N GLY A 295 -15.11 14.14 -24.39
CA GLY A 295 -14.09 14.91 -25.08
C GLY A 295 -12.91 15.36 -24.20
N LYS A 296 -12.99 15.21 -22.87
CA LYS A 296 -11.97 15.68 -21.92
C LYS A 296 -10.69 14.86 -22.00
N VAL A 297 -9.55 15.54 -21.81
CA VAL A 297 -8.27 14.89 -21.56
C VAL A 297 -8.21 14.36 -20.12
N ALA A 298 -7.67 13.16 -19.95
CA ALA A 298 -7.39 12.52 -18.66
C ALA A 298 -5.94 12.00 -18.65
N VAL A 299 -5.31 12.00 -17.48
CA VAL A 299 -3.94 11.52 -17.29
C VAL A 299 -3.99 10.33 -16.33
N HIS A 300 -3.32 9.23 -16.68
CA HIS A 300 -3.34 8.00 -15.87
C HIS A 300 -1.97 7.33 -15.78
N LYS A 301 -1.76 6.57 -14.71
CA LYS A 301 -0.69 5.56 -14.61
C LYS A 301 -0.99 4.36 -15.52
N PRO A 302 0.03 3.61 -15.98
CA PRO A 302 -0.18 2.43 -16.84
C PRO A 302 -1.12 1.38 -16.22
N ASP A 303 -0.96 1.09 -14.93
CA ASP A 303 -1.79 0.11 -14.19
C ASP A 303 -3.29 0.45 -14.13
N ALA A 304 -3.66 1.70 -14.44
CA ALA A 304 -5.05 2.17 -14.49
C ALA A 304 -5.68 2.15 -15.90
N VAL A 305 -4.92 1.84 -16.95
CA VAL A 305 -5.34 1.86 -18.36
C VAL A 305 -5.28 0.44 -18.94
N PHE A 306 -6.32 0.02 -19.66
CA PHE A 306 -6.54 -1.33 -20.15
C PHE A 306 -6.73 -1.32 -21.67
N PHE A 307 -6.16 -2.32 -22.35
CA PHE A 307 -6.24 -2.49 -23.81
C PHE A 307 -5.90 -3.92 -24.22
N GLU A 308 -6.18 -4.30 -25.47
CA GLU A 308 -5.83 -5.61 -26.09
C GLU A 308 -4.37 -5.67 -26.58
#